data_AF-A0A7J4SIC1-F1
#
_entry.id   AF-A0A7J4SIC1-F1
#
_cell.length_a   1.000
_cell.length_b   1.000
_cell.length_c   1.000
_cell.angle_alpha   90.00
_cell.angle_beta   90.00
_cell.angle_gamma   90.00
#
_symmetry.space_group_name_H-M   'P 1'
#
loop_
_entity.id
_entity.type
_entity.pdbx_description
1 polymer ?
#
loop_
_entity_poly.entity_id
_entity_poly.type
_entity_poly.pdbx_seq_one_letter_code
_entity_poly.pdbx_strand_id
1 'polypeptide(L)'
;GHDEAVCHNTATHENTEHTNKEDCEAAGHMWMEGHDDHGDEAVCHNTATHENTEHTTKEDCEAAGHMWMEGHDDHEEPNDGTRGYLTIHVEVEGEYGFAVPSDISVSILMGDGHEGHDHGSHEDHDDHSGHDDDGHDEDG
;
A
#
# COMPACT_ATOMS: atom_id res chain seq x y z
N GLY A 1 -3.90 11.56 17.12
CA GLY A 1 -3.03 12.30 18.06
C GLY A 1 -1.89 12.79 17.22
N HIS A 2 -1.57 14.08 17.29
CA HIS A 2 -0.54 14.67 16.43
C HIS A 2 0.84 14.14 16.83
N ASP A 3 1.63 13.70 15.85
CA ASP A 3 3.01 13.24 16.01
C ASP A 3 3.86 14.37 16.63
N GLU A 4 4.19 14.20 17.91
CA GLU A 4 5.04 15.12 18.65
C GLU A 4 6.49 14.98 18.17
N ALA A 5 7.19 16.10 17.98
CA ALA A 5 8.60 16.06 17.60
C ALA A 5 9.42 15.27 18.63
N VAL A 6 10.31 14.38 18.16
CA VAL A 6 11.09 13.48 19.01
C VAL A 6 12.59 13.62 18.76
N CYS A 7 13.37 13.48 19.82
CA CYS A 7 14.83 13.40 19.71
C CYS A 7 15.28 11.95 19.50
N HIS A 8 15.98 11.66 18.42
CA HIS A 8 16.34 10.30 18.00
C HIS A 8 17.84 10.08 17.87
N ASN A 9 18.33 9.04 18.54
CA ASN A 9 19.72 8.61 18.44
C ASN A 9 19.89 7.69 17.22
N THR A 10 20.49 8.20 16.15
CA THR A 10 20.72 7.43 14.91
C THR A 10 21.79 6.34 15.05
N ALA A 11 22.58 6.34 16.12
CA ALA A 11 23.57 5.31 16.38
C ALA A 11 22.96 4.08 17.09
N THR A 12 21.98 4.29 17.96
CA THR A 12 21.30 3.19 18.69
C THR A 12 19.88 2.91 18.19
N HIS A 13 19.33 3.76 17.32
CA HIS A 13 17.96 3.74 16.83
C HIS A 13 16.91 3.86 17.95
N GLU A 14 17.18 4.67 18.97
CA GLU A 14 16.29 4.88 20.11
C GLU A 14 15.83 6.34 20.20
N ASN A 15 14.57 6.55 20.58
CA ASN A 15 14.07 7.87 20.98
C ASN A 15 14.55 8.17 22.40
N THR A 16 14.89 9.44 22.62
CA THR A 16 15.43 9.93 23.89
C THR A 16 14.48 10.94 24.52
N GLU A 17 14.63 11.17 25.82
CA GLU A 17 13.74 12.02 26.61
C GLU A 17 13.97 13.54 26.39
N HIS A 18 14.80 13.92 25.42
CA HIS A 18 15.04 15.33 25.10
C HIS A 18 13.82 15.93 24.39
N THR A 19 13.19 16.92 25.03
CA THR A 19 11.96 17.58 24.53
C THR A 19 12.22 18.90 23.80
N ASN A 20 13.49 19.21 23.53
CA ASN A 20 13.88 20.38 22.75
C ASN A 20 15.06 20.07 21.81
N LYS A 21 15.11 20.81 20.69
CA LYS A 21 16.09 20.63 19.63
C LYS A 21 17.53 20.91 20.08
N GLU A 22 17.74 21.95 20.90
CA GLU A 22 19.08 22.37 21.33
C GLU A 22 19.78 21.28 22.15
N ASP A 23 19.09 20.72 23.14
CA ASP A 23 19.62 19.63 23.96
C ASP A 23 19.81 18.34 23.15
N CYS A 24 18.90 18.07 22.20
CA CYS A 24 18.99 16.91 21.31
C CYS A 24 20.24 16.96 20.43
N GLU A 25 20.48 18.09 19.76
CA GLU A 25 21.64 18.28 18.90
C GLU A 25 22.93 18.34 19.73
N ALA A 26 22.90 18.94 20.92
CA ALA A 26 24.03 18.96 21.84
C ALA A 26 24.42 17.55 22.34
N ALA A 27 23.44 16.66 22.49
CA ALA A 27 23.65 15.24 22.79
C ALA A 27 24.15 14.43 21.57
N GLY A 28 24.24 15.05 20.39
CA GLY A 28 24.63 14.38 19.14
C GLY A 28 23.52 13.51 18.56
N HIS A 29 22.28 13.77 18.92
CA HIS A 29 21.10 13.09 18.40
C HIS A 29 20.43 13.94 17.32
N MET A 30 19.62 13.31 16.48
CA MET A 30 18.87 13.97 15.42
C MET A 30 17.52 14.42 15.96
N TRP A 31 17.21 15.70 15.82
CA TRP A 31 15.87 16.21 16.09
C TRP A 31 14.96 15.86 14.92
N MET A 32 13.97 15.00 15.16
CA MET A 32 12.92 14.72 14.19
C MET A 32 11.74 15.60 14.52
N GLU A 33 11.50 16.61 13.67
CA GLU A 33 10.27 17.39 13.74
C GLU A 33 9.08 16.43 13.59
N GLY A 34 7.98 16.72 14.30
CA GLY A 34 6.74 15.97 14.10
C GLY A 34 6.40 15.99 12.63
N HIS A 35 5.98 14.84 12.10
CA HIS A 35 5.63 14.73 10.69
C HIS A 35 4.37 15.60 10.47
N ASP A 36 4.55 16.80 9.92
CA ASP A 36 3.45 17.48 9.27
C ASP A 36 3.22 16.71 7.97
N ASP A 37 2.05 16.09 7.88
CA ASP A 37 1.58 15.26 6.80
C ASP A 37 1.56 16.08 5.50
N HIS A 38 2.70 16.13 4.82
CA HIS A 38 2.88 16.80 3.53
C HIS A 38 2.85 15.80 2.37
N GLY A 39 2.10 14.70 2.52
CA GLY A 39 1.94 13.64 1.51
C GLY A 39 0.80 13.86 0.50
N ASP A 40 -0.04 14.89 0.70
CA ASP A 40 -1.31 15.04 -0.04
C ASP A 40 -1.24 15.82 -1.35
N GLU A 41 -0.13 16.49 -1.67
CA GLU A 41 -0.08 17.28 -2.92
C GLU A 41 0.30 16.39 -4.10
N ALA A 42 -0.63 16.21 -5.03
CA ALA A 42 -0.34 15.52 -6.29
C ALA A 42 0.77 16.25 -7.06
N VAL A 43 1.79 15.52 -7.51
CA VAL A 43 2.95 16.07 -8.20
C VAL A 43 3.11 15.45 -9.59
N CYS A 44 3.56 16.27 -10.55
CA CYS A 44 3.93 15.78 -11.86
C CYS A 44 5.40 15.36 -11.90
N HIS A 45 5.69 14.08 -12.15
CA HIS A 45 7.03 13.51 -12.08
C HIS A 45 7.55 13.04 -13.44
N ASN A 46 8.74 13.51 -13.80
CA ASN A 46 9.44 13.05 -14.99
C ASN A 46 10.22 11.77 -14.67
N THR A 47 9.72 10.61 -15.10
CA THR A 47 10.35 9.31 -14.85
C THR A 47 11.65 9.09 -15.62
N ALA A 48 11.95 9.92 -16.63
CA ALA A 48 13.20 9.85 -17.38
C ALA A 48 14.34 10.62 -16.70
N THR A 49 14.05 11.77 -16.07
CA THR A 49 15.05 12.59 -15.37
C THR A 49 14.99 12.46 -13.84
N HIS A 50 13.95 11.82 -13.30
CA HIS A 50 13.66 11.73 -11.87
C HIS A 50 13.45 13.08 -11.18
N GLU A 51 12.85 14.05 -11.89
CA GLU A 51 12.58 15.39 -11.38
C GLU A 51 11.08 15.66 -11.31
N ASN A 52 10.64 16.37 -10.27
CA ASN A 52 9.28 16.91 -10.21
C ASN A 52 9.20 18.18 -11.06
N THR A 53 8.07 18.36 -11.73
CA THR A 53 7.84 19.44 -12.69
C THR A 53 6.67 20.30 -12.24
N GLU A 54 6.64 21.55 -12.70
CA GLU A 54 5.67 22.58 -12.27
C GLU A 54 4.24 22.39 -12.85
N HIS A 55 3.94 21.24 -13.45
CA HIS A 55 2.60 20.96 -13.96
C HIS A 55 1.65 20.67 -12.81
N THR A 56 0.63 21.51 -12.65
CA THR A 56 -0.34 21.43 -11.54
C THR A 56 -1.65 20.72 -11.93
N THR A 57 -1.74 20.19 -13.15
CA THR A 57 -2.88 19.41 -13.63
C THR A 57 -2.41 18.09 -14.22
N LYS A 58 -3.22 17.03 -14.03
CA LYS A 58 -2.98 15.70 -14.61
C LYS A 58 -2.90 15.76 -16.15
N GLU A 59 -3.79 16.52 -16.77
CA GLU A 59 -3.85 16.67 -18.23
C GLU A 59 -2.55 17.27 -18.80
N ASP A 60 -2.05 18.36 -18.21
CA ASP A 60 -0.80 19.00 -18.65
C ASP A 60 0.41 18.10 -18.40
N CYS A 61 0.41 17.36 -17.28
CA CYS A 61 1.47 16.41 -16.92
C CYS A 61 1.56 15.25 -17.91
N GLU A 62 0.43 14.61 -18.22
CA GLU A 62 0.37 13.49 -19.16
C GLU A 62 0.66 13.96 -20.59
N ALA A 63 0.20 15.16 -20.98
CA ALA A 63 0.52 15.77 -22.27
C ALA A 63 2.02 16.08 -22.42
N ALA A 64 2.71 16.38 -21.32
CA ALA A 64 4.17 16.53 -21.28
C ALA A 64 4.92 15.18 -21.29
N GLY A 65 4.20 14.05 -21.25
CA GLY A 65 4.78 12.71 -21.17
C GLY A 65 5.38 12.39 -19.80
N HIS A 66 4.87 13.03 -18.76
CA HIS A 66 5.28 12.82 -17.37
C HIS A 66 4.21 12.03 -16.63
N MET A 67 4.59 11.42 -15.51
CA MET A 67 3.69 10.62 -14.69
C MET A 67 3.04 11.52 -13.64
N TRP A 68 1.72 11.54 -13.63
CA TRP A 68 0.97 12.17 -12.55
C TRP A 68 0.99 11.24 -11.33
N MET A 69 1.62 11.69 -10.25
CA MET A 69 1.57 10.98 -8.96
C MET A 69 0.49 11.68 -8.13
N GLU A 70 -0.65 11.02 -7.98
CA GLU A 70 -1.70 11.49 -7.07
C GLU A 70 -1.12 11.53 -5.65
N GLY A 71 -1.46 12.60 -4.91
CA GLY A 71 -1.10 12.69 -3.49
C GLY A 71 -1.65 11.47 -2.76
N HIS A 72 -0.91 10.98 -1.77
CA HIS A 72 -1.30 9.82 -1.01
C HIS A 72 -2.40 10.26 -0.02
N ASP A 73 -3.67 10.15 -0.40
CA ASP A 73 -4.77 10.11 0.58
C ASP A 73 -4.59 8.79 1.34
N ASP A 74 -4.18 8.86 2.62
CA ASP A 74 -3.84 7.72 3.50
C ASP A 74 -5.03 6.76 3.78
N HIS A 75 -6.09 6.79 2.96
CA HIS A 75 -7.36 6.13 3.23
C HIS A 75 -7.76 4.98 2.29
N GLU A 76 -6.92 4.53 1.37
CA GLU A 76 -7.20 3.32 0.57
C GLU A 76 -6.05 2.29 0.58
N GLU A 77 -6.15 1.35 1.54
CA GLU A 77 -5.34 0.13 1.69
C GLU A 77 -3.82 0.28 1.85
N PRO A 78 -3.15 -0.48 2.75
CA PRO A 78 -1.72 -0.32 3.01
C PRO A 78 -0.89 -0.92 1.87
N ASN A 79 -0.80 -0.21 0.75
CA ASN A 79 0.40 -0.25 -0.07
C ASN A 79 1.43 0.67 0.59
N ASP A 80 2.07 0.16 1.64
CA ASP A 80 3.10 0.82 2.47
C ASP A 80 4.38 1.19 1.67
N GLY A 81 4.33 1.30 0.34
CA GLY A 81 5.50 1.53 -0.54
C GLY A 81 6.53 0.38 -0.56
N THR A 82 6.38 -0.59 0.33
CA THR A 82 7.34 -1.68 0.55
C THR A 82 7.23 -2.81 -0.49
N ARG A 83 6.18 -2.83 -1.33
CA ARG A 83 5.92 -3.94 -2.28
C ARG A 83 5.72 -3.45 -3.72
N GLY A 84 6.76 -3.60 -4.53
CA GLY A 84 6.69 -3.43 -5.99
C GLY A 84 6.42 -4.75 -6.72
N TYR A 85 5.84 -4.69 -7.92
CA TYR A 85 5.70 -5.84 -8.82
C TYR A 85 6.33 -5.54 -10.19
N LEU A 86 6.83 -6.58 -10.85
CA LEU A 86 7.39 -6.53 -12.19
C LEU A 86 6.72 -7.62 -13.04
N THR A 87 6.30 -7.26 -14.24
CA THR A 87 5.77 -8.21 -15.23
C THR A 87 6.87 -8.58 -16.22
N ILE A 88 7.13 -9.89 -16.39
CA ILE A 88 8.13 -10.41 -17.33
C ILE A 88 7.42 -11.19 -18.44
N HIS A 89 7.60 -10.78 -19.70
CA HIS A 89 7.17 -11.53 -20.87
C HIS A 89 8.33 -12.40 -21.37
N VAL A 90 8.12 -13.72 -21.47
CA VAL A 90 9.13 -14.69 -21.92
C VAL A 90 8.80 -15.13 -23.35
N GLU A 91 9.66 -14.76 -24.31
CA GLU A 91 9.43 -15.08 -25.74
C GLU A 91 10.02 -16.43 -26.17
N VAL A 92 11.00 -16.97 -25.42
CA VAL A 92 11.68 -18.22 -25.74
C VAL A 92 11.58 -19.16 -24.55
N GLU A 93 11.15 -20.39 -24.79
CA GLU A 93 11.04 -21.40 -23.73
C GLU A 93 12.44 -21.80 -23.21
N GLY A 94 12.59 -21.79 -21.89
CA GLY A 94 13.84 -22.10 -21.20
C GLY A 94 13.65 -22.14 -19.68
N GLU A 95 14.68 -22.58 -18.97
CA GLU A 95 14.70 -22.58 -17.51
C GLU A 95 15.31 -21.28 -17.00
N TYR A 96 14.49 -20.45 -16.35
CA TYR A 96 14.89 -19.16 -15.78
C TYR A 96 14.79 -19.20 -14.25
N GLY A 97 15.76 -18.60 -13.57
CA GLY A 97 15.76 -18.47 -12.12
C GLY A 97 16.26 -17.08 -11.70
N PHE A 98 15.67 -16.52 -10.65
CA PHE A 98 16.10 -15.27 -10.04
C PHE A 98 16.58 -15.52 -8.62
N ALA A 99 17.69 -14.89 -8.24
CA ALA A 99 18.16 -14.87 -6.86
C ALA A 99 17.65 -13.60 -6.19
N VAL A 100 17.00 -13.76 -5.04
CA VAL A 100 16.54 -12.63 -4.22
C VAL A 100 17.18 -12.73 -2.82
N PRO A 101 17.53 -11.57 -2.20
CA PRO A 101 17.96 -11.52 -0.81
C PRO A 101 16.98 -12.21 0.13
N SER A 102 17.48 -12.74 1.25
CA SER A 102 16.69 -13.44 2.28
C SER A 102 15.53 -12.61 2.83
N ASP A 103 15.69 -11.30 2.84
CA ASP A 103 14.75 -10.35 3.42
C ASP A 103 13.66 -9.91 2.43
N ILE A 104 13.70 -10.40 1.18
CA ILE A 104 12.71 -10.12 0.14
C ILE A 104 11.86 -11.37 -0.11
N SER A 105 10.54 -11.20 -0.01
CA SER A 105 9.58 -12.23 -0.39
C SER A 105 9.06 -11.99 -1.82
N VAL A 106 8.95 -13.08 -2.60
CA VAL A 106 8.45 -13.02 -3.98
C VAL A 106 7.20 -13.87 -4.10
N SER A 107 6.15 -13.29 -4.70
CA SER A 107 4.88 -13.93 -5.00
C SER A 107 4.62 -13.87 -6.50
N ILE A 108 4.22 -14.99 -7.09
CA ILE A 108 3.78 -15.01 -8.49
C ILE A 108 2.33 -14.57 -8.52
N LEU A 109 2.06 -13.43 -9.16
CA LEU A 109 0.72 -12.92 -9.39
C LEU A 109 0.25 -13.39 -10.76
N MET A 110 -0.96 -13.95 -10.83
CA MET A 110 -1.59 -14.23 -12.12
C MET A 110 -2.22 -12.94 -12.63
N GLY A 111 -1.88 -12.54 -13.87
CA GLY A 111 -2.46 -11.34 -14.48
C GLY A 111 -3.93 -11.53 -14.84
N ASP A 112 -4.70 -10.43 -14.80
CA ASP A 112 -6.14 -10.34 -15.14
C ASP A 112 -6.37 -10.42 -16.67
N GLY A 113 -5.82 -11.45 -17.32
CA GLY A 113 -5.64 -11.49 -18.76
C GLY A 113 -6.07 -12.80 -19.41
N HIS A 114 -7.15 -13.45 -18.95
CA HIS A 114 -7.72 -14.60 -19.65
C HIS A 114 -9.25 -14.58 -19.69
N GLU A 115 -9.77 -14.17 -20.84
CA GLU A 115 -11.10 -14.49 -21.33
C GLU A 115 -11.26 -16.03 -21.39
N GLY A 116 -12.31 -16.57 -20.76
CA GLY A 116 -12.88 -17.87 -21.15
C GLY A 116 -12.73 -19.08 -20.22
N HIS A 117 -12.74 -18.94 -18.89
CA HIS A 117 -13.07 -20.10 -18.04
C HIS A 117 -14.54 -20.07 -17.61
N ASP A 118 -15.36 -20.74 -18.43
CA ASP A 118 -16.75 -21.12 -18.15
C ASP A 118 -16.80 -21.99 -16.88
N HIS A 119 -17.11 -21.37 -15.74
CA HIS A 119 -17.39 -22.10 -14.51
C HIS A 119 -18.87 -22.50 -14.54
N GLY A 120 -19.08 -23.72 -15.04
CA GLY A 120 -20.38 -24.35 -15.24
C GLY A 120 -21.34 -24.22 -14.05
N SER A 121 -22.59 -23.93 -14.43
CA SER A 121 -23.88 -24.12 -13.75
C SER A 121 -23.86 -24.47 -12.25
N HIS A 122 -24.27 -23.50 -11.41
CA HIS A 122 -24.80 -23.79 -10.08
C HIS A 122 -26.25 -24.28 -10.18
N GLU A 123 -26.43 -25.59 -10.40
CA GLU A 123 -27.68 -26.27 -10.06
C GLU A 123 -27.55 -26.79 -8.63
N ASP A 124 -28.32 -26.20 -7.71
CA ASP A 124 -29.15 -26.90 -6.71
C ASP A 124 -29.68 -25.87 -5.70
N HIS A 125 -30.89 -25.40 -6.01
CA HIS A 125 -31.80 -24.77 -5.07
C HIS A 125 -32.52 -25.84 -4.24
N ASP A 126 -32.99 -25.41 -3.06
CA ASP A 126 -34.09 -25.97 -2.26
C ASP A 126 -33.75 -26.98 -1.15
N ASP A 127 -33.64 -26.47 0.09
CA ASP A 127 -34.17 -27.17 1.27
C ASP A 127 -34.62 -26.16 2.34
N HIS A 128 -35.80 -25.57 2.14
CA HIS A 128 -36.56 -24.89 3.19
C HIS A 128 -37.82 -25.71 3.50
N SER A 129 -37.76 -26.60 4.49
CA SER A 129 -38.97 -27.09 5.14
C SER A 129 -38.73 -27.50 6.59
N GLY A 130 -39.55 -26.97 7.52
CA GLY A 130 -39.58 -27.40 8.91
C GLY A 130 -39.77 -26.27 9.92
N HIS A 131 -40.91 -25.60 9.88
CA HIS A 131 -41.40 -24.70 10.92
C HIS A 131 -42.45 -25.45 11.73
N ASP A 132 -42.16 -25.80 12.98
CA ASP A 132 -43.16 -26.23 13.98
C ASP A 132 -42.61 -25.88 15.38
N ASP A 133 -42.82 -24.63 15.81
CA ASP A 133 -42.79 -24.24 17.23
C ASP A 133 -44.17 -23.68 17.57
N ASP A 134 -45.07 -24.57 17.95
CA ASP A 134 -46.35 -24.21 18.58
C ASP A 134 -46.43 -24.93 19.92
N GLY A 135 -45.86 -24.29 20.93
CA GLY A 135 -46.14 -24.60 22.32
C GLY A 135 -47.52 -24.10 22.71
N HIS A 136 -48.38 -24.99 23.19
CA HIS A 136 -49.46 -24.67 24.11
C HIS A 136 -49.79 -25.91 24.96
N ASP A 137 -49.42 -25.84 26.25
CA ASP A 137 -50.11 -26.51 27.36
C ASP A 137 -51.62 -26.28 27.27
N GLU A 138 -52.44 -27.20 27.79
CA GLU A 138 -53.46 -26.95 28.85
C GLU A 138 -54.13 -28.27 29.30
N ASP A 139 -54.44 -28.30 30.60
CA ASP A 139 -54.96 -29.34 31.49
C ASP A 139 -56.29 -30.04 31.09
N GLY A 140 -56.48 -31.27 31.58
CA GLY A 140 -57.77 -31.99 31.62
C GLY A 140 -57.70 -33.47 31.98
#